data_AF-L8THD2-F1
#
_entry.id   AF-L8THD2-F1
#
_cell.length_a   1.000
_cell.length_b   1.000
_cell.length_c   1.000
_cell.angle_alpha   90.00
_cell.angle_beta   90.00
_cell.angle_gamma   90.00
#
_symmetry.space_group_name_H-M   'P 1'
#
loop_
_entity.id
_entity.type
_entity.pdbx_description
1 polymer ?
#
loop_
_entity_poly.entity_id
_entity_poly.type
_entity_poly.pdbx_seq_one_letter_code
_entity_poly.pdbx_strand_id
1 'polypeptide(L)'
;MTFGIIAVCAVLYVLQWLIPNDAIYQTLGFANIYAEPRYGQFEPWRMLTAAFLHSQGFILHIVLNMYMLWAFGQALEPLLGRVRFLALYLVSAIGGSVGYLLLTPLYEPGRPLYGVVGASGAIFGLFGAMLLVQRHRGGDTRQLWVLIAINGVIGFVIPQIAWQAHLGGLVAGGLCAAVLAYTPRGPRQGLIQAAGLAAVLALLALAAWLRVTL
;
A
#
# COMPACT_ATOMS: atom_id res chain seq x y z
N MET A 1 -6.27 -9.45 -12.77
CA MET A 1 -6.23 -9.08 -11.34
C MET A 1 -6.29 -7.57 -11.20
N THR A 2 -5.43 -6.85 -11.90
CA THR A 2 -5.38 -5.39 -11.98
C THR A 2 -6.75 -4.74 -12.13
N PHE A 3 -7.52 -5.14 -13.15
CA PHE A 3 -8.88 -4.60 -13.36
C PHE A 3 -9.85 -4.91 -12.22
N GLY A 4 -9.69 -6.05 -11.52
CA GLY A 4 -10.51 -6.38 -10.35
C GLY A 4 -10.23 -5.43 -9.18
N ILE A 5 -8.97 -5.11 -8.94
CA ILE A 5 -8.57 -4.12 -7.91
C ILE A 5 -9.12 -2.74 -8.29
N ILE A 6 -8.97 -2.33 -9.55
CA ILE A 6 -9.53 -1.06 -10.06
C ILE A 6 -11.04 -1.01 -9.86
N ALA A 7 -11.75 -2.09 -10.19
CA ALA A 7 -13.21 -2.16 -10.01
C ALA A 7 -13.61 -2.02 -8.54
N VAL A 8 -12.90 -2.67 -7.61
CA VAL A 8 -13.16 -2.53 -6.16
C VAL A 8 -12.95 -1.08 -5.71
N CYS A 9 -11.84 -0.45 -6.11
CA CYS A 9 -11.59 0.96 -5.79
C CYS A 9 -12.69 1.89 -6.35
N ALA A 10 -13.11 1.67 -7.60
CA ALA A 10 -14.16 2.47 -8.23
C ALA A 10 -15.52 2.29 -7.52
N VAL A 11 -15.89 1.05 -7.19
CA VAL A 11 -17.13 0.76 -6.44
C VAL A 11 -17.10 1.41 -5.07
N LEU A 12 -16.04 1.23 -4.29
CA LEU A 12 -15.94 1.85 -2.97
C LEU A 12 -15.95 3.38 -3.06
N TYR A 13 -15.29 3.96 -4.06
CA TYR A 13 -15.33 5.41 -4.25
C TYR A 13 -16.73 5.93 -4.55
N VAL A 14 -17.50 5.23 -5.41
CA VAL A 14 -18.92 5.56 -5.63
C VAL A 14 -19.72 5.43 -4.34
N LEU A 15 -19.50 4.37 -3.56
CA LEU A 15 -20.17 4.18 -2.28
C LEU A 15 -19.82 5.27 -1.24
N GLN A 16 -18.61 5.82 -1.26
CA GLN A 16 -18.24 6.98 -0.41
C GLN A 16 -19.12 8.20 -0.70
N TRP A 17 -19.58 8.39 -1.94
CA TRP A 17 -20.47 9.49 -2.32
C TRP A 17 -21.95 9.19 -2.06
N LEU A 18 -22.37 7.94 -2.20
CA LEU A 18 -23.78 7.55 -2.09
C LEU A 18 -24.23 7.31 -0.65
N ILE A 19 -23.33 6.86 0.23
CA ILE A 19 -23.67 6.51 1.61
C ILE A 19 -23.41 7.72 2.52
N PRO A 20 -24.43 8.23 3.22
CA PRO A 20 -24.31 9.42 4.07
C PRO A 20 -23.34 9.27 5.25
N ASN A 21 -23.05 10.41 5.89
CA ASN A 21 -22.26 10.51 7.13
C ASN A 21 -20.82 9.97 7.01
N ASP A 22 -20.25 9.96 5.81
CA ASP A 22 -18.93 9.38 5.53
C ASP A 22 -18.78 7.94 6.04
N ALA A 23 -19.89 7.18 6.13
CA ALA A 23 -19.89 5.88 6.82
C ALA A 23 -18.86 4.90 6.22
N ILE A 24 -18.70 4.91 4.90
CA ILE A 24 -17.68 4.09 4.22
C ILE A 24 -16.27 4.44 4.70
N TYR A 25 -15.94 5.73 4.80
CA TYR A 25 -14.65 6.17 5.32
C TYR A 25 -14.50 5.82 6.80
N GLN A 26 -15.53 6.06 7.61
CA GLN A 26 -15.51 5.77 9.05
C GLN A 26 -15.41 4.27 9.37
N THR A 27 -15.85 3.37 8.47
CA THR A 27 -15.74 1.92 8.64
C THR A 27 -14.47 1.31 8.05
N LEU A 28 -13.97 1.84 6.93
CA LEU A 28 -12.90 1.21 6.15
C LEU A 28 -11.58 2.01 6.12
N GLY A 29 -11.61 3.29 6.47
CA GLY A 29 -10.43 4.16 6.53
C GLY A 29 -9.53 3.84 7.72
N PHE A 30 -8.24 4.15 7.59
CA PHE A 30 -7.25 3.92 8.63
C PHE A 30 -6.73 5.23 9.21
N ALA A 31 -6.51 5.24 10.52
CA ALA A 31 -5.87 6.28 11.31
C ALA A 31 -5.29 5.61 12.56
N ASN A 32 -4.27 6.22 13.16
CA ASN A 32 -3.52 5.59 14.26
C ASN A 32 -4.40 5.20 15.47
N ILE A 33 -5.46 5.97 15.75
CA ILE A 33 -6.40 5.66 16.84
C ILE A 33 -6.96 4.24 16.77
N TYR A 34 -7.18 3.70 15.56
CA TYR A 34 -7.71 2.35 15.34
C TYR A 34 -6.66 1.25 15.54
N ALA A 35 -5.38 1.62 15.65
CA ALA A 35 -4.28 0.72 15.98
C ALA A 35 -3.99 0.66 17.49
N GLU A 36 -4.53 1.60 18.28
CA GLU A 36 -4.10 1.85 19.64
C GLU A 36 -5.08 1.24 20.68
N PRO A 37 -4.65 0.22 21.45
CA PRO A 37 -5.52 -0.48 22.40
C PRO A 37 -6.14 0.42 23.48
N ARG A 38 -5.50 1.56 23.78
CA ARG A 38 -5.99 2.55 24.74
C ARG A 38 -7.26 3.28 24.32
N TYR A 39 -7.61 3.26 23.04
CA TYR A 39 -8.79 3.94 22.49
C TYR A 39 -9.85 2.99 21.94
N GLY A 40 -9.62 1.68 21.98
CA GLY A 40 -10.56 0.69 21.48
C GLY A 40 -9.89 -0.64 21.16
N GLN A 41 -10.64 -1.54 20.55
CA GLN A 41 -10.07 -2.76 20.01
C GLN A 41 -9.20 -2.43 18.80
N PHE A 42 -8.14 -3.21 18.59
CA PHE A 42 -7.31 -3.08 17.39
C PHE A 42 -8.13 -3.49 16.16
N GLU A 43 -8.20 -2.61 15.15
CA GLU A 43 -8.96 -2.81 13.91
C GLU A 43 -8.03 -3.01 12.68
N PRO A 44 -7.27 -4.13 12.59
CA PRO A 44 -6.20 -4.30 11.61
C PRO A 44 -6.68 -4.34 10.15
N TRP A 45 -7.95 -4.70 9.89
CA TRP A 45 -8.49 -4.75 8.54
C TRP A 45 -8.44 -3.38 7.86
N ARG A 46 -8.53 -2.28 8.63
CA ARG A 46 -8.45 -0.90 8.14
C ARG A 46 -7.13 -0.62 7.44
N MET A 47 -6.05 -1.23 7.92
CA MET A 47 -4.72 -1.08 7.33
C MET A 47 -4.68 -1.60 5.89
N LEU A 48 -5.57 -2.53 5.53
CA LEU A 48 -5.75 -3.01 4.16
C LEU A 48 -6.87 -2.25 3.42
N THR A 49 -8.04 -2.10 4.04
CA THR A 49 -9.22 -1.55 3.36
C THR A 49 -9.06 -0.07 3.00
N ALA A 50 -8.28 0.68 3.76
CA ALA A 50 -7.97 2.08 3.46
C ALA A 50 -7.30 2.26 2.08
N ALA A 51 -6.58 1.25 1.59
CA ALA A 51 -5.93 1.30 0.28
C ALA A 51 -6.92 1.27 -0.90
N PHE A 52 -8.20 0.97 -0.65
CA PHE A 52 -9.24 0.95 -1.67
C PHE A 52 -10.17 2.18 -1.60
N LEU A 53 -10.08 2.97 -0.54
CA LEU A 53 -10.78 4.25 -0.42
C LEU A 53 -9.99 5.38 -1.08
N HIS A 54 -10.66 6.45 -1.47
CA HIS A 54 -10.01 7.63 -2.03
C HIS A 54 -10.63 8.93 -1.48
N SER A 55 -9.88 10.03 -1.55
CA SER A 55 -10.36 11.34 -1.10
C SER A 55 -11.50 11.84 -1.99
N GLN A 56 -12.61 12.26 -1.38
CA GLN A 56 -13.74 12.89 -2.08
C GLN A 56 -13.43 14.34 -2.47
N GLY A 57 -12.56 15.03 -1.73
CA GLY A 57 -12.16 16.42 -1.99
C GLY A 57 -11.23 16.59 -3.19
N PHE A 58 -10.68 15.51 -3.76
CA PHE A 58 -9.76 15.55 -4.89
C PHE A 58 -9.94 14.35 -5.82
N ILE A 59 -10.84 14.48 -6.80
CA ILE A 59 -11.19 13.40 -7.76
C ILE A 59 -9.97 12.89 -8.53
N LEU A 60 -9.01 13.76 -8.87
CA LEU A 60 -7.79 13.33 -9.56
C LEU A 60 -6.98 12.31 -8.75
N HIS A 61 -7.14 12.23 -7.42
CA HIS A 61 -6.49 11.21 -6.60
C HIS A 61 -6.82 9.79 -7.10
N ILE A 62 -8.11 9.46 -7.26
CA ILE A 62 -8.50 8.13 -7.73
C ILE A 62 -8.10 7.94 -9.20
N VAL A 63 -8.28 8.95 -10.05
CA VAL A 63 -7.95 8.84 -11.48
C VAL A 63 -6.46 8.52 -11.66
N LEU A 64 -5.57 9.25 -10.98
CA LEU A 64 -4.13 9.04 -11.06
C LEU A 64 -3.72 7.68 -10.47
N ASN A 65 -4.30 7.27 -9.34
CA ASN A 65 -4.02 5.96 -8.76
C ASN A 65 -4.45 4.82 -9.70
N MET A 66 -5.64 4.91 -10.30
CA MET A 66 -6.13 3.85 -11.20
C MET A 66 -5.32 3.81 -12.50
N TYR A 67 -4.89 4.96 -13.01
CA TYR A 67 -3.96 5.03 -14.15
C TYR A 67 -2.63 4.35 -13.82
N MET A 68 -2.01 4.69 -12.69
CA MET A 68 -0.73 4.08 -12.28
C MET A 68 -0.89 2.57 -12.00
N LEU A 69 -1.95 2.17 -11.31
CA LEU A 69 -2.24 0.76 -11.06
C LEU A 69 -2.46 -0.01 -12.37
N TRP A 70 -3.17 0.57 -13.34
CA TRP A 70 -3.31 -0.02 -14.67
C TRP A 70 -1.96 -0.14 -15.37
N ALA A 71 -1.20 0.94 -15.49
CA ALA A 71 0.08 0.96 -16.21
C ALA A 71 1.08 -0.06 -15.64
N PHE A 72 1.28 -0.05 -14.32
CA PHE A 72 2.19 -0.97 -13.64
C PHE A 72 1.63 -2.40 -13.56
N GLY A 73 0.31 -2.54 -13.42
CA GLY A 73 -0.37 -3.84 -13.45
C GLY A 73 -0.23 -4.55 -14.80
N GLN A 74 -0.35 -3.84 -15.91
CA GLN A 74 -0.12 -4.39 -17.26
C GLN A 74 1.31 -4.92 -17.43
N ALA A 75 2.30 -4.28 -16.79
CA ALA A 75 3.69 -4.71 -16.85
C ALA A 75 4.00 -5.87 -15.88
N LEU A 76 3.54 -5.80 -14.63
CA LEU A 76 3.91 -6.75 -13.57
C LEU A 76 3.03 -8.01 -13.54
N GLU A 77 1.72 -7.89 -13.79
CA GLU A 77 0.79 -9.01 -13.64
C GLU A 77 1.12 -10.18 -14.59
N PRO A 78 1.45 -9.97 -15.88
CA PRO A 78 1.83 -11.07 -16.78
C PRO A 78 3.14 -11.74 -16.37
N LEU A 79 4.05 -11.00 -15.72
CA LEU A 79 5.35 -11.51 -15.29
C LEU A 79 5.26 -12.35 -14.01
N LEU A 80 4.42 -11.94 -13.06
CA LEU A 80 4.27 -12.60 -11.76
C LEU A 80 3.15 -13.66 -11.76
N GLY A 81 2.17 -13.50 -12.65
CA GLY A 81 0.90 -14.19 -12.57
C GLY A 81 -0.05 -13.56 -11.53
N ARG A 82 -1.35 -13.85 -11.68
CA ARG A 82 -2.44 -13.17 -10.96
C ARG A 82 -2.31 -13.20 -9.43
N VAL A 83 -1.97 -14.37 -8.87
CA VAL A 83 -1.91 -14.59 -7.41
C VAL A 83 -0.75 -13.84 -6.78
N ARG A 84 0.45 -13.93 -7.38
CA ARG A 84 1.65 -13.26 -6.84
C ARG A 84 1.55 -11.75 -6.99
N PHE A 85 0.98 -11.26 -8.09
CA PHE A 85 0.68 -9.84 -8.26
C PHE A 85 -0.30 -9.34 -7.19
N LEU A 86 -1.39 -10.09 -6.93
CA LEU A 86 -2.32 -9.73 -5.86
C LEU A 86 -1.63 -9.69 -4.50
N ALA A 87 -0.84 -10.72 -4.15
CA ALA A 87 -0.14 -10.76 -2.88
C ALA A 87 0.84 -9.59 -2.72
N LEU A 88 1.61 -9.28 -3.76
CA LEU A 88 2.49 -8.11 -3.80
C LEU A 88 1.70 -6.81 -3.52
N TYR A 89 0.56 -6.62 -4.21
CA TYR A 89 -0.28 -5.44 -4.02
C TYR A 89 -0.83 -5.33 -2.59
N LEU A 90 -1.42 -6.40 -2.06
CA LEU A 90 -2.05 -6.39 -0.74
C LEU A 90 -1.02 -6.22 0.40
N VAL A 91 0.15 -6.88 0.31
CA VAL A 91 1.21 -6.70 1.31
C VAL A 91 1.81 -5.30 1.22
N SER A 92 1.95 -4.73 0.02
CA SER A 92 2.39 -3.33 -0.14
C SER A 92 1.38 -2.33 0.42
N ALA A 93 0.08 -2.59 0.27
CA ALA A 93 -0.99 -1.78 0.88
C ALA A 93 -0.86 -1.75 2.42
N ILE A 94 -0.72 -2.93 3.03
CA ILE A 94 -0.50 -3.06 4.48
C ILE A 94 0.81 -2.37 4.88
N GLY A 95 1.88 -2.57 4.12
CA GLY A 95 3.17 -1.91 4.32
C GLY A 95 3.06 -0.39 4.32
N GLY A 96 2.20 0.18 3.48
CA GLY A 96 1.91 1.62 3.51
C GLY A 96 1.25 2.06 4.81
N SER A 97 0.20 1.37 5.26
CA SER A 97 -0.46 1.67 6.53
C SER A 97 0.47 1.49 7.74
N VAL A 98 1.35 0.48 7.72
CA VAL A 98 2.38 0.30 8.75
C VAL A 98 3.41 1.43 8.71
N GLY A 99 3.87 1.82 7.52
CA GLY A 99 4.77 2.97 7.35
C GLY A 99 4.16 4.25 7.91
N TYR A 100 2.87 4.48 7.64
CA TYR A 100 2.11 5.59 8.23
C TYR A 100 2.12 5.52 9.76
N LEU A 101 1.75 4.38 10.35
CA LEU A 101 1.72 4.18 11.81
C LEU A 101 3.08 4.39 12.48
N LEU A 102 4.17 3.94 11.84
CA LEU A 102 5.52 4.06 12.39
C LEU A 102 6.07 5.49 12.31
N LEU A 103 5.74 6.23 11.26
CA LEU A 103 6.36 7.52 10.92
C LEU A 103 5.45 8.72 11.18
N THR A 104 4.29 8.50 11.81
CA THR A 104 3.41 9.57 12.30
C THR A 104 3.27 9.49 13.83
N PRO A 105 2.99 10.64 14.49
CA PRO A 105 2.63 10.64 15.90
C PRO A 105 1.39 9.75 16.14
N LEU A 106 1.39 9.00 17.25
CA LEU A 106 0.18 8.33 17.70
C LEU A 106 -0.90 9.36 18.05
N TYR A 107 -2.15 8.91 18.08
CA TYR A 107 -3.27 9.77 18.40
C TYR A 107 -3.11 10.39 19.80
N GLU A 108 -3.42 11.67 19.92
CA GLU A 108 -3.40 12.38 21.19
C GLU A 108 -4.75 13.12 21.35
N PRO A 109 -5.47 12.95 22.47
CA PRO A 109 -6.74 13.64 22.67
C PRO A 109 -6.58 15.15 22.52
N GLY A 110 -7.47 15.77 21.74
CA GLY A 110 -7.42 17.21 21.44
C GLY A 110 -6.58 17.57 20.22
N ARG A 111 -5.85 16.63 19.60
CA ARG A 111 -5.25 16.83 18.27
C ARG A 111 -6.20 16.37 17.15
N PRO A 112 -6.10 16.98 15.96
CA PRO A 112 -6.86 16.50 14.80
C PRO A 112 -6.49 15.05 14.45
N LEU A 113 -7.51 14.25 14.15
CA LEU A 113 -7.32 12.88 13.69
C LEU A 113 -7.02 12.88 12.20
N TYR A 114 -5.78 12.51 11.83
CA TYR A 114 -5.38 12.37 10.44
C TYR A 114 -5.46 10.91 10.00
N GLY A 115 -6.38 10.62 9.09
CA GLY A 115 -6.48 9.33 8.43
C GLY A 115 -5.67 9.27 7.14
N VAL A 116 -5.42 8.05 6.67
CA VAL A 116 -4.78 7.74 5.39
C VAL A 116 -5.71 6.87 4.56
N VAL A 117 -5.85 7.22 3.28
CA VAL A 117 -6.60 6.46 2.28
C VAL A 117 -5.91 6.53 0.92
N GLY A 118 -6.15 5.54 0.08
CA GLY A 118 -5.69 5.52 -1.31
C GLY A 118 -4.78 4.34 -1.63
N ALA A 119 -4.86 3.90 -2.89
CA ALA A 119 -4.03 2.80 -3.40
C ALA A 119 -2.54 3.15 -3.53
N SER A 120 -2.17 4.42 -3.33
CA SER A 120 -0.83 4.95 -3.60
C SER A 120 0.28 4.25 -2.83
N GLY A 121 0.07 3.85 -1.57
CA GLY A 121 1.04 3.03 -0.83
C GLY A 121 1.35 1.71 -1.54
N ALA A 122 0.32 1.00 -2.01
CA ALA A 122 0.49 -0.22 -2.77
C ALA A 122 1.18 0.03 -4.13
N ILE A 123 0.84 1.12 -4.81
CA ILE A 123 1.45 1.53 -6.08
C ILE A 123 2.94 1.83 -5.92
N PHE A 124 3.36 2.46 -4.82
CA PHE A 124 4.78 2.62 -4.51
C PHE A 124 5.49 1.27 -4.32
N GLY A 125 4.81 0.28 -3.74
CA GLY A 125 5.32 -1.10 -3.73
C GLY A 125 5.49 -1.69 -5.13
N LEU A 126 4.58 -1.39 -6.06
CA LEU A 126 4.73 -1.77 -7.48
C LEU A 126 5.89 -1.04 -8.16
N PHE A 127 6.18 0.22 -7.81
CA PHE A 127 7.37 0.93 -8.29
C PHE A 127 8.65 0.20 -7.85
N GLY A 128 8.73 -0.20 -6.57
CA GLY A 128 9.83 -1.00 -6.04
C GLY A 128 10.00 -2.33 -6.76
N ALA A 129 8.88 -3.01 -7.05
CA ALA A 129 8.90 -4.25 -7.81
C ALA A 129 9.39 -4.06 -9.26
N MET A 130 8.89 -3.03 -9.96
CA MET A 130 9.34 -2.72 -11.32
C MET A 130 10.81 -2.34 -11.38
N LEU A 131 11.32 -1.58 -10.40
CA LEU A 131 12.76 -1.26 -10.30
C LEU A 131 13.60 -2.55 -10.27
N LEU A 132 13.19 -3.51 -9.45
CA LEU A 132 13.91 -4.77 -9.29
C LEU A 132 13.87 -5.62 -10.57
N VAL A 133 12.68 -5.73 -11.20
CA VAL A 133 12.49 -6.44 -12.47
C VAL A 133 13.34 -5.81 -13.58
N GLN A 134 13.28 -4.49 -13.72
CA GLN A 134 13.99 -3.75 -14.77
C GLN A 134 15.50 -3.88 -14.59
N ARG A 135 16.01 -3.74 -13.36
CA ARG A 135 17.43 -3.92 -13.04
C ARG A 135 17.90 -5.35 -13.30
N HIS A 136 17.12 -6.35 -12.92
CA HIS A 136 17.47 -7.75 -13.15
C HIS A 136 17.55 -8.11 -14.64
N ARG A 137 16.78 -7.40 -15.49
CA ARG A 137 16.80 -7.55 -16.95
C ARG A 137 17.83 -6.64 -17.64
N GLY A 138 18.64 -5.89 -16.90
CA GLY A 138 19.62 -4.95 -17.45
C GLY A 138 19.01 -3.73 -18.14
N GLY A 139 17.74 -3.43 -17.87
CA GLY A 139 17.05 -2.26 -18.43
C GLY A 139 17.32 -0.97 -17.67
N ASP A 140 17.04 0.16 -18.31
CA ASP A 140 17.18 1.48 -17.69
C ASP A 140 16.11 1.69 -16.59
N THR A 141 16.56 2.12 -15.41
CA THR A 141 15.72 2.41 -14.23
C THR A 141 15.60 3.90 -13.93
N ARG A 142 16.26 4.76 -14.71
CA ARG A 142 16.31 6.21 -14.47
C ARG A 142 14.91 6.83 -14.38
N GLN A 143 14.02 6.47 -15.30
CA GLN A 143 12.65 6.99 -15.30
C GLN A 143 11.85 6.55 -14.07
N LEU A 144 12.04 5.32 -13.58
CA LEU A 144 11.38 4.83 -12.36
C LEU A 144 11.89 5.58 -11.13
N TRP A 145 13.20 5.82 -11.03
CA TRP A 145 13.77 6.64 -9.95
C TRP A 145 13.28 8.09 -10.00
N VAL A 146 13.19 8.68 -11.20
CA VAL A 146 12.60 10.02 -11.38
C VAL A 146 11.14 10.04 -10.91
N LEU A 147 10.35 9.03 -11.28
CA LEU A 147 8.94 8.94 -10.86
C LEU A 147 8.80 8.82 -9.35
N ILE A 148 9.60 7.95 -8.71
CA ILE A 148 9.63 7.79 -7.24
C ILE A 148 10.06 9.10 -6.57
N ALA A 149 11.10 9.76 -7.08
CA ALA A 149 11.59 11.01 -6.53
C ALA A 149 10.55 12.13 -6.64
N ILE A 150 9.91 12.30 -7.82
CA ILE A 150 8.86 13.31 -8.01
C ILE A 150 7.68 13.06 -7.07
N ASN A 151 7.17 11.82 -7.00
CA ASN A 151 6.05 11.50 -6.11
C ASN A 151 6.44 11.62 -4.63
N GLY A 152 7.68 11.27 -4.28
CA GLY A 152 8.22 11.47 -2.94
C GLY A 152 8.27 12.94 -2.56
N VAL A 153 8.86 13.80 -3.39
CA VAL A 153 8.92 15.26 -3.18
C VAL A 153 7.51 15.86 -3.09
N ILE A 154 6.60 15.47 -3.98
CA ILE A 154 5.19 15.87 -3.93
C ILE A 154 4.58 15.51 -2.56
N GLY A 155 4.86 14.32 -2.03
CA GLY A 155 4.38 13.89 -0.72
C GLY A 155 4.95 14.69 0.46
N PHE A 156 6.15 15.27 0.33
CA PHE A 156 6.71 16.17 1.34
C PHE A 156 6.19 17.61 1.23
N VAL A 157 5.84 18.07 0.03
CA VAL A 157 5.49 19.47 -0.24
C VAL A 157 3.99 19.73 -0.17
N ILE A 158 3.16 18.77 -0.62
CA ILE A 158 1.70 18.93 -0.65
C ILE A 158 1.10 18.36 0.64
N PRO A 159 0.47 19.20 1.49
CA PRO A 159 -0.22 18.72 2.68
C PRO A 159 -1.30 17.70 2.33
N GLN A 160 -1.59 16.77 3.25
CA GLN A 160 -2.56 15.68 3.07
C GLN A 160 -2.10 14.53 2.15
N ILE A 161 -0.87 14.55 1.63
CA ILE A 161 -0.27 13.39 0.98
C ILE A 161 0.60 12.63 1.99
N ALA A 162 0.21 11.40 2.31
CA ALA A 162 0.89 10.56 3.29
C ALA A 162 2.18 9.93 2.72
N TRP A 163 3.27 10.69 2.63
CA TRP A 163 4.58 10.18 2.17
C TRP A 163 5.07 8.99 2.99
N GLN A 164 4.70 8.92 4.27
CA GLN A 164 5.01 7.80 5.16
C GLN A 164 4.45 6.48 4.61
N ALA A 165 3.23 6.53 4.06
CA ALA A 165 2.59 5.38 3.45
C ALA A 165 3.24 5.00 2.11
N HIS A 166 3.72 5.98 1.35
CA HIS A 166 4.50 5.72 0.14
C HIS A 166 5.81 5.01 0.44
N LEU A 167 6.55 5.47 1.45
CA LEU A 167 7.80 4.85 1.86
C LEU A 167 7.58 3.42 2.40
N GLY A 168 6.60 3.23 3.29
CA GLY A 168 6.27 1.91 3.83
C GLY A 168 5.86 0.92 2.74
N GLY A 169 5.04 1.38 1.79
CA GLY A 169 4.63 0.58 0.64
C GLY A 169 5.78 0.22 -0.29
N LEU A 170 6.67 1.17 -0.60
CA LEU A 170 7.87 0.95 -1.41
C LEU A 170 8.79 -0.12 -0.79
N VAL A 171 9.04 -0.03 0.53
CA VAL A 171 9.89 -0.98 1.26
C VAL A 171 9.24 -2.37 1.28
N ALA A 172 7.97 -2.48 1.70
CA ALA A 172 7.27 -3.75 1.77
C ALA A 172 7.16 -4.41 0.38
N GLY A 173 6.78 -3.65 -0.64
CA GLY A 173 6.68 -4.14 -2.02
C GLY A 173 8.03 -4.55 -2.61
N GLY A 174 9.10 -3.80 -2.32
CA GLY A 174 10.47 -4.16 -2.70
C GLY A 174 10.92 -5.47 -2.06
N LEU A 175 10.63 -5.69 -0.77
CA LEU A 175 10.92 -6.96 -0.09
C LEU A 175 10.11 -8.12 -0.70
N CYS A 176 8.81 -7.93 -0.95
CA CYS A 176 7.98 -8.92 -1.63
C CYS A 176 8.52 -9.24 -3.04
N ALA A 177 8.90 -8.22 -3.81
CA ALA A 177 9.47 -8.42 -5.14
C ALA A 177 10.80 -9.17 -5.08
N ALA A 178 11.66 -8.89 -4.10
CA ALA A 178 12.91 -9.62 -3.89
C ALA A 178 12.66 -11.10 -3.56
N VAL A 179 11.71 -11.41 -2.68
CA VAL A 179 11.28 -12.78 -2.40
C VAL A 179 10.81 -13.46 -3.69
N LEU A 180 9.95 -12.81 -4.46
CA LEU A 180 9.38 -13.37 -5.67
C LEU A 180 10.43 -13.59 -6.78
N ALA A 181 11.37 -12.66 -6.95
CA ALA A 181 12.36 -12.67 -8.02
C ALA A 181 13.57 -13.57 -7.73
N TYR A 182 14.07 -13.59 -6.50
CA TYR A 182 15.33 -14.26 -6.16
C TYR A 182 15.15 -15.66 -5.57
N THR A 183 13.92 -16.10 -5.31
CA THR A 183 13.69 -17.50 -4.89
C THR A 183 14.12 -18.46 -6.01
N PRO A 184 15.05 -19.41 -5.75
CA PRO A 184 15.54 -20.35 -6.75
C PRO A 184 14.41 -21.12 -7.45
N ARG A 185 14.59 -21.36 -8.76
CA ARG A 185 13.68 -22.21 -9.52
C ARG A 185 13.81 -23.66 -9.04
N GLY A 186 12.67 -24.31 -8.82
CA GLY A 186 12.63 -25.69 -8.37
C GLY A 186 11.23 -26.10 -7.89
N PRO A 187 11.03 -27.38 -7.52
CA PRO A 187 9.72 -27.92 -7.14
C PRO A 187 9.12 -27.24 -5.90
N ARG A 188 9.95 -26.65 -5.04
CA ARG A 188 9.54 -25.95 -3.81
C ARG A 188 9.43 -24.43 -3.97
N GLN A 189 9.66 -23.88 -5.16
CA GLN A 189 9.72 -22.44 -5.38
C GLN A 189 8.45 -21.73 -4.88
N GLY A 190 7.27 -22.25 -5.21
CA GLY A 190 6.00 -21.67 -4.79
C GLY A 190 5.84 -21.63 -3.26
N LEU A 191 6.27 -22.69 -2.57
CA LEU A 191 6.22 -22.78 -1.11
C LEU A 191 7.17 -21.75 -0.46
N ILE A 192 8.41 -21.63 -0.97
CA ILE A 192 9.39 -20.67 -0.44
C ILE A 192 8.93 -19.23 -0.68
N GLN A 193 8.37 -18.94 -1.85
CA GLN A 193 7.77 -17.63 -2.14
C GLN A 193 6.62 -17.33 -1.18
N ALA A 194 5.71 -18.28 -0.95
CA ALA A 194 4.60 -18.11 -0.02
C ALA A 194 5.09 -17.87 1.42
N ALA A 195 6.07 -18.66 1.87
CA ALA A 195 6.68 -18.50 3.19
C ALA A 195 7.38 -17.13 3.34
N GLY A 196 8.11 -16.68 2.32
CA GLY A 196 8.76 -15.38 2.33
C GLY A 196 7.76 -14.22 2.35
N LEU A 197 6.67 -14.28 1.59
CA LEU A 197 5.59 -13.28 1.65
C LEU A 197 4.91 -13.27 3.03
N ALA A 198 4.66 -14.44 3.60
CA ALA A 198 4.12 -14.56 4.95
C ALA A 198 5.08 -13.98 6.01
N ALA A 199 6.39 -14.17 5.85
CA ALA A 199 7.40 -13.58 6.72
C ALA A 199 7.41 -12.05 6.63
N VAL A 200 7.31 -11.46 5.43
CA VAL A 200 7.17 -9.99 5.27
C VAL A 200 5.92 -9.49 5.99
N LEU A 201 4.78 -10.17 5.83
CA LEU A 201 3.54 -9.80 6.52
C LEU A 201 3.66 -9.92 8.05
N ALA A 202 4.31 -10.97 8.56
CA ALA A 202 4.56 -11.16 9.98
C ALA A 202 5.45 -10.06 10.56
N LEU A 203 6.49 -9.64 9.83
CA LEU A 203 7.35 -8.51 10.22
C LEU A 203 6.56 -7.20 10.29
N LEU A 204 5.68 -6.95 9.31
CA LEU A 204 4.80 -5.79 9.31
C LEU A 204 3.85 -5.79 10.52
N ALA A 205 3.24 -6.94 10.82
CA ALA A 205 2.38 -7.10 11.99
C ALA A 205 3.13 -6.89 13.31
N LEU A 206 4.34 -7.45 13.43
CA LEU A 206 5.20 -7.26 14.60
C LEU A 206 5.58 -5.79 14.78
N ALA A 207 5.99 -5.10 13.70
CA ALA A 207 6.35 -3.69 13.75
C ALA A 207 5.16 -2.81 14.19
N ALA A 208 3.96 -3.07 13.65
CA ALA A 208 2.75 -2.38 14.07
C ALA A 208 2.43 -2.63 15.55
N TRP A 209 2.53 -3.88 16.00
CA TRP A 209 2.28 -4.25 17.40
C TRP A 209 3.27 -3.60 18.37
N LEU A 210 4.56 -3.63 18.05
CA LEU A 210 5.59 -2.98 18.88
C LEU A 210 5.35 -1.47 18.98
N ARG A 211 4.92 -0.82 17.89
CA ARG A 211 4.69 0.62 17.85
C ARG A 211 3.58 1.12 18.77
N VAL A 212 2.58 0.27 19.03
CA VAL A 212 1.40 0.63 19.82
C VAL A 212 1.44 0.08 21.25
N THR A 213 2.44 -0.76 21.57
CA THR A 213 2.62 -1.35 22.91
C THR A 213 3.83 -0.78 23.67
N LEU A 214 4.80 -0.18 22.96
CA LEU A 214 5.97 0.51 23.52
C LEU A 214 5.80 2.03 23.44
#